data_AF-A0A1P8UI23-F1
#
_entry.id   AF-A0A1P8UI23-F1
#
_cell.length_a   1.000
_cell.length_b   1.000
_cell.length_c   1.000
_cell.angle_alpha   90.00
_cell.angle_beta   90.00
_cell.angle_gamma   90.00
#
_symmetry.space_group_name_H-M   'P 1'
#
loop_
_entity.id
_entity.type
_entity.pdbx_description
1 polymer ?
#
loop_
_entity_poly.entity_id
_entity_poly.type
_entity_poly.pdbx_seq_one_letter_code
_entity_poly.pdbx_strand_id
1 'polypeptide(L)'
;MNWFGVRFPENFNAIPETGVDCGWQALRKQGTVAARTAFGAAWIIGWRFVNRFLGIISTLILVRLLVPADFGVVALAMGFVQGLQQLAELGTENAIIRADMPDRQLYNTGFTINVLRGFGVAVILLIIAVPAGHFFNSPHFTQVTFVAAAVSAISSLQNIGVVDYRRYMAFDKEFLLKLLPRLISVSTAISLAFVLRDYWALIIAILVSVVVDTLLSYVLHPYRPGLTLAGWPRMASYSTLLWLSNIAGLLGGLGTKSTITKMTNVGALGLFEVAHEVAQLPSSELVGPLTRAMFSGLSEVRTQADRGASLLIKMMTTMNLVVMPLGVGLSLVAEPAIRLAFGEKWLGAVPLLQVLALGARSQFSVR
;
A
#
# COMPACT_ATOMS: atom_id res chain seq x y z
N MET A 1 -22.83 17.26 -15.25
CA MET A 1 -23.33 17.14 -13.86
C MET A 1 -22.31 17.83 -12.96
N ASN A 2 -22.63 19.05 -12.47
CA ASN A 2 -21.74 19.87 -11.65
C ASN A 2 -21.69 19.31 -10.22
N TRP A 3 -20.67 18.50 -9.92
CA TRP A 3 -20.28 18.24 -8.54
C TRP A 3 -18.95 18.98 -8.27
N PHE A 4 -18.97 19.87 -7.28
CA PHE A 4 -17.81 20.63 -6.75
C PHE A 4 -17.10 21.61 -7.69
N GLY A 5 -17.84 22.30 -8.57
CA GLY A 5 -17.34 23.52 -9.24
C GLY A 5 -16.27 23.31 -10.33
N VAL A 6 -15.96 22.08 -10.70
CA VAL A 6 -15.06 21.77 -11.82
C VAL A 6 -15.89 21.51 -13.07
N ARG A 7 -15.79 22.39 -14.08
CA ARG A 7 -16.31 22.12 -15.43
C ARG A 7 -15.43 21.06 -16.08
N PHE A 8 -15.98 19.86 -16.16
CA PHE A 8 -15.44 18.80 -17.00
C PHE A 8 -15.68 19.13 -18.49
N PRO A 9 -14.81 18.69 -19.42
CA PRO A 9 -15.13 18.78 -20.84
C PRO A 9 -16.44 18.04 -21.12
N GLU A 10 -17.34 18.67 -21.88
CA GLU A 10 -18.66 18.11 -22.19
C GLU A 10 -18.58 16.82 -23.04
N ASN A 11 -17.41 16.49 -23.58
CA ASN A 11 -17.20 15.35 -24.46
C ASN A 11 -16.01 14.48 -24.02
N PHE A 12 -16.25 13.49 -23.16
CA PHE A 12 -15.23 12.55 -22.65
C PHE A 12 -14.72 11.53 -23.67
N ASN A 13 -15.40 11.40 -24.82
CA ASN A 13 -14.88 10.65 -25.97
C ASN A 13 -13.72 11.39 -26.67
N ALA A 14 -13.45 12.65 -26.31
CA ALA A 14 -12.37 13.45 -26.84
C ALA A 14 -11.11 13.41 -25.95
N ILE A 15 -10.67 12.23 -25.52
CA ILE A 15 -9.22 12.01 -25.38
C ILE A 15 -8.76 11.81 -26.82
N PRO A 16 -8.17 12.81 -27.48
CA PRO A 16 -7.77 12.64 -28.85
C PRO A 16 -6.71 11.53 -28.89
N GLU A 17 -6.70 10.72 -29.95
CA GLU A 17 -5.56 9.85 -30.25
C GLU A 17 -4.24 10.66 -30.32
N THR A 18 -4.34 12.00 -30.44
CA THR A 18 -3.25 12.97 -30.59
C THR A 18 -2.79 13.65 -29.29
N GLY A 19 -3.19 13.18 -28.10
CA GLY A 19 -2.55 13.64 -26.84
C GLY A 19 -2.80 15.10 -26.43
N VAL A 20 -3.84 15.75 -26.96
CA VAL A 20 -4.18 17.13 -26.56
C VAL A 20 -4.92 17.12 -25.22
N ASP A 21 -4.37 17.87 -24.27
CA ASP A 21 -4.76 17.96 -22.85
C ASP A 21 -6.25 18.32 -22.70
N CYS A 22 -7.08 17.37 -22.23
CA CYS A 22 -8.54 17.49 -22.21
C CYS A 22 -9.05 18.35 -21.05
N GLY A 23 -8.48 19.53 -20.80
CA GLY A 23 -8.86 20.39 -19.68
C GLY A 23 -8.49 19.84 -18.29
N TRP A 24 -7.73 18.75 -18.20
CA TRP A 24 -7.21 18.22 -16.93
C TRP A 24 -6.17 19.15 -16.29
N GLN A 25 -5.53 20.02 -17.08
CA GLN A 25 -4.78 21.16 -16.55
C GLN A 25 -5.62 22.09 -15.67
N ALA A 26 -6.94 22.14 -15.83
CA ALA A 26 -7.81 22.97 -14.98
C ALA A 26 -7.94 22.41 -13.55
N LEU A 27 -7.65 21.11 -13.32
CA LEU A 27 -7.55 20.54 -11.97
C LEU A 27 -6.25 20.90 -11.26
N ARG A 28 -5.27 21.45 -12.00
CA ARG A 28 -3.98 21.83 -11.46
C ARG A 28 -4.15 23.10 -10.61
N LYS A 29 -4.42 22.92 -9.30
CA LYS A 29 -4.56 24.03 -8.32
C LYS A 29 -3.45 25.07 -8.51
N GLN A 30 -3.75 26.35 -8.65
CA GLN A 30 -2.73 27.41 -8.82
C GLN A 30 -1.93 27.65 -7.52
N GLY A 31 -0.61 27.93 -7.60
CA GLY A 31 0.30 28.08 -6.44
C GLY A 31 1.74 27.61 -6.72
N THR A 32 2.71 27.91 -5.86
CA THR A 32 4.11 27.46 -6.01
C THR A 32 4.25 25.94 -5.84
N VAL A 33 5.16 25.32 -6.58
CA VAL A 33 5.40 23.85 -6.53
C VAL A 33 5.67 23.40 -5.08
N ALA A 34 6.47 24.16 -4.34
CA ALA A 34 6.77 23.90 -2.93
C ALA A 34 5.52 23.88 -2.03
N ALA A 35 4.59 24.84 -2.20
CA ALA A 35 3.36 24.89 -1.40
C ALA A 35 2.42 23.70 -1.72
N ARG A 36 2.35 23.29 -2.99
CA ARG A 36 1.55 22.13 -3.42
C ARG A 36 2.12 20.81 -2.92
N THR A 37 3.44 20.66 -2.96
CA THR A 37 4.14 19.48 -2.43
C THR A 37 4.01 19.40 -0.91
N ALA A 38 4.14 20.53 -0.20
CA ALA A 38 3.93 20.58 1.25
C ALA A 38 2.48 20.24 1.63
N PHE A 39 1.50 20.77 0.90
CA PHE A 39 0.09 20.41 1.09
C PHE A 39 -0.16 18.92 0.80
N GLY A 40 0.38 18.39 -0.29
CA GLY A 40 0.29 16.96 -0.62
C GLY A 40 0.99 16.05 0.39
N ALA A 41 2.12 16.46 0.96
CA ALA A 41 2.81 15.72 2.01
C ALA A 41 2.01 15.73 3.33
N ALA A 42 1.57 16.91 3.79
CA ALA A 42 0.70 17.04 4.96
C ALA A 42 -0.59 16.22 4.80
N TRP A 43 -1.11 16.19 3.57
CA TRP A 43 -2.26 15.39 3.19
C TRP A 43 -2.03 13.88 3.31
N ILE A 44 -0.96 13.36 2.70
CA ILE A 44 -0.59 11.94 2.78
C ILE A 44 -0.38 11.52 4.24
N ILE A 45 0.28 12.38 5.04
CA ILE A 45 0.50 12.14 6.46
C ILE A 45 -0.83 12.09 7.22
N GLY A 46 -1.70 13.10 7.03
CA GLY A 46 -3.01 13.16 7.64
C GLY A 46 -3.86 11.93 7.30
N TRP A 47 -3.87 11.52 6.03
CA TRP A 47 -4.55 10.31 5.59
C TRP A 47 -4.00 9.03 6.24
N ARG A 48 -2.67 8.87 6.28
CA ARG A 48 -2.05 7.71 6.97
C ARG A 48 -2.46 7.65 8.42
N PHE A 49 -2.46 8.78 9.12
CA PHE A 49 -2.90 8.85 10.51
C PHE A 49 -4.36 8.44 10.65
N VAL A 50 -5.28 8.99 9.84
CA VAL A 50 -6.70 8.61 9.87
C VAL A 50 -6.87 7.11 9.63
N ASN A 51 -6.20 6.55 8.63
CA ASN A 51 -6.25 5.12 8.34
C ASN A 51 -5.72 4.26 9.49
N ARG A 52 -4.63 4.70 10.13
CA ARG A 52 -4.01 4.01 11.26
C ARG A 52 -4.91 4.06 12.49
N PHE A 53 -5.47 5.22 12.83
CA PHE A 53 -6.42 5.37 13.92
C PHE A 53 -7.68 4.53 13.71
N LEU A 54 -8.30 4.61 12.52
CA LEU A 54 -9.44 3.77 12.17
C LEU A 54 -9.10 2.27 12.23
N GLY A 55 -7.90 1.90 11.79
CA GLY A 55 -7.41 0.52 11.87
C GLY A 55 -7.27 0.06 13.32
N ILE A 56 -6.64 0.86 14.18
CA ILE A 56 -6.47 0.55 15.60
C ILE A 56 -7.83 0.41 16.29
N ILE A 57 -8.76 1.35 16.06
CA ILE A 57 -10.11 1.30 16.64
C ILE A 57 -10.83 0.03 16.20
N SER A 58 -10.80 -0.28 14.90
CA SER A 58 -11.41 -1.50 14.36
C SER A 58 -10.79 -2.75 15.00
N THR A 59 -9.47 -2.82 15.09
CA THR A 59 -8.77 -3.97 15.70
C THR A 59 -9.11 -4.10 17.18
N LEU A 60 -9.11 -3.01 17.96
CA LEU A 60 -9.43 -3.05 19.39
C LEU A 60 -10.87 -3.50 19.66
N ILE A 61 -11.82 -3.02 18.86
CA ILE A 61 -13.22 -3.45 18.94
C ILE A 61 -13.31 -4.94 18.64
N LEU A 62 -12.70 -5.40 17.54
CA LEU A 62 -12.76 -6.81 17.15
C LEU A 62 -12.08 -7.73 18.15
N VAL A 63 -10.89 -7.39 18.64
CA VAL A 63 -10.15 -8.20 19.63
C VAL A 63 -10.94 -8.37 20.93
N ARG A 64 -11.78 -7.38 21.30
CA ARG A 64 -12.65 -7.50 22.49
C ARG A 64 -13.92 -8.32 22.25
N LEU A 65 -14.39 -8.41 21.01
CA LEU A 65 -15.64 -9.09 20.65
C LEU A 65 -15.43 -10.54 20.18
N LEU A 66 -14.23 -10.89 19.71
CA LEU A 66 -13.94 -12.18 19.09
C LEU A 66 -13.01 -13.06 19.92
N VAL A 67 -13.09 -14.37 19.69
CA VAL A 67 -12.21 -15.37 20.30
C VAL A 67 -10.78 -15.24 19.73
N PRO A 68 -9.73 -15.22 20.56
CA PRO A 68 -8.34 -14.99 20.11
C PRO A 68 -7.80 -15.97 19.05
N ALA A 69 -8.32 -17.20 19.02
CA ALA A 69 -7.86 -18.24 18.10
C ALA A 69 -8.22 -17.94 16.63
N ASP A 70 -9.43 -17.40 16.39
CA ASP A 70 -9.93 -17.13 15.02
C ASP A 70 -9.24 -15.91 14.41
N PHE A 71 -8.90 -14.93 15.25
CA PHE A 71 -8.20 -13.72 14.82
C PHE A 71 -6.80 -14.02 14.27
N GLY A 72 -6.08 -14.97 14.89
CA GLY A 72 -4.74 -15.37 14.45
C GLY A 72 -4.72 -16.00 13.07
N VAL A 73 -5.68 -16.90 12.77
CA VAL A 73 -5.78 -17.54 11.45
C VAL A 73 -6.18 -16.54 10.38
N VAL A 74 -7.11 -15.63 10.68
CA VAL A 74 -7.51 -14.57 9.74
C VAL A 74 -6.34 -13.64 9.42
N ALA A 75 -5.54 -13.26 10.43
CA ALA A 75 -4.34 -12.45 10.22
C ALA A 75 -3.31 -13.16 9.32
N LEU A 76 -3.09 -14.47 9.52
CA LEU A 76 -2.21 -15.28 8.66
C LEU A 76 -2.74 -15.34 7.22
N ALA A 77 -4.04 -15.60 7.03
CA ALA A 77 -4.67 -15.62 5.72
C ALA A 77 -4.56 -14.27 5.00
N MET A 78 -4.82 -13.17 5.70
CA MET A 78 -4.68 -11.81 5.17
C MET A 78 -3.22 -11.47 4.80
N GLY A 79 -2.25 -11.91 5.61
CA GLY A 79 -0.83 -11.74 5.32
C GLY A 79 -0.41 -12.49 4.07
N PHE A 80 -0.85 -13.75 3.92
CA PHE A 80 -0.61 -14.56 2.72
C PHE A 80 -1.19 -13.90 1.46
N VAL A 81 -2.46 -13.46 1.52
CA VAL A 81 -3.14 -12.75 0.42
C VAL A 81 -2.40 -11.48 0.05
N GLN A 82 -1.99 -10.67 1.04
CA GLN A 82 -1.25 -9.43 0.78
C GLN A 82 0.11 -9.69 0.13
N GLY A 83 0.83 -10.72 0.56
CA GLY A 83 2.10 -11.13 -0.06
C GLY A 83 1.90 -11.49 -1.53
N LEU A 84 0.85 -12.24 -1.85
CA LEU A 84 0.53 -12.62 -3.22
C LEU A 84 0.09 -11.42 -4.08
N GLN A 85 -0.67 -10.48 -3.51
CA GLN A 85 -1.01 -9.24 -4.22
C GLN A 85 0.23 -8.39 -4.50
N GLN A 86 1.17 -8.27 -3.54
CA GLN A 86 2.43 -7.55 -3.73
C GLN A 86 3.30 -8.21 -4.81
N LEU A 87 3.39 -9.53 -4.83
CA LEU A 87 4.06 -10.28 -5.89
C LEU A 87 3.51 -9.97 -7.28
N ALA A 88 2.19 -9.82 -7.37
CA ALA A 88 1.52 -9.55 -8.63
C ALA A 88 1.53 -8.04 -9.01
N GLU A 89 2.10 -7.15 -8.19
CA GLU A 89 2.09 -5.71 -8.45
C GLU A 89 2.99 -5.34 -9.64
N LEU A 90 2.39 -4.79 -10.68
CA LEU A 90 3.05 -4.43 -11.94
C LEU A 90 3.30 -2.91 -12.06
N GLY A 91 2.80 -2.09 -11.13
CA GLY A 91 3.10 -0.65 -11.13
C GLY A 91 2.46 0.14 -12.28
N THR A 92 1.34 -0.35 -12.81
CA THR A 92 0.60 0.27 -13.92
C THR A 92 0.21 1.73 -13.64
N GLU A 93 -0.23 2.04 -12.42
CA GLU A 93 -0.55 3.42 -12.00
C GLU A 93 0.68 4.33 -12.09
N ASN A 94 1.82 3.87 -11.58
CA ASN A 94 3.07 4.64 -11.60
C ASN A 94 3.59 4.85 -13.03
N ALA A 95 3.38 3.88 -13.92
CA ALA A 95 3.71 4.01 -15.33
C ALA A 95 2.90 5.13 -16.00
N ILE A 96 1.60 5.23 -15.69
CA ILE A 96 0.71 6.29 -16.20
C ILE A 96 1.12 7.66 -15.65
N ILE A 97 1.41 7.75 -14.34
CA ILE A 97 1.82 9.02 -13.70
C ILE A 97 3.12 9.56 -14.34
N ARG A 98 4.05 8.68 -14.69
CA ARG A 98 5.35 9.04 -15.29
C ARG A 98 5.28 9.36 -16.78
N ALA A 99 4.21 8.98 -17.48
CA ALA A 99 4.08 9.26 -18.90
C ALA A 99 3.85 10.77 -19.12
N ASP A 100 4.60 11.37 -20.04
CA ASP A 100 4.47 12.80 -20.37
C ASP A 100 3.10 13.10 -21.01
N MET A 101 2.69 12.28 -21.99
CA MET A 101 1.39 12.36 -22.66
C MET A 101 0.76 10.96 -22.72
N PRO A 102 0.06 10.53 -21.65
CA PRO A 102 -0.68 9.29 -21.68
C PRO A 102 -1.93 9.46 -22.55
N ASP A 103 -2.06 8.59 -23.54
CA ASP A 103 -3.21 8.51 -24.41
C ASP A 103 -4.22 7.49 -23.88
N ARG A 104 -5.40 7.44 -24.49
CA ARG A 104 -6.46 6.49 -24.11
C ARG A 104 -5.99 5.04 -24.18
N GLN A 105 -5.10 4.71 -25.12
CA GLN A 105 -4.55 3.37 -25.26
C GLN A 105 -3.71 2.97 -24.04
N LEU A 106 -2.90 3.88 -23.49
CA LEU A 106 -2.10 3.64 -22.29
C LEU A 106 -2.98 3.36 -21.07
N TYR A 107 -4.03 4.16 -20.84
CA TYR A 107 -4.97 3.92 -19.73
C TYR A 107 -5.72 2.59 -19.90
N ASN A 108 -6.27 2.32 -21.08
CA ASN A 108 -6.95 1.05 -21.37
C ASN A 108 -6.02 -0.15 -21.19
N THR A 109 -4.74 0.00 -21.55
CA THR A 109 -3.71 -1.03 -21.33
C THR A 109 -3.46 -1.24 -19.84
N GLY A 110 -3.26 -0.16 -19.08
CA GLY A 110 -3.10 -0.23 -17.62
C GLY A 110 -4.29 -0.90 -16.93
N PHE A 111 -5.52 -0.57 -17.34
CA PHE A 111 -6.74 -1.22 -16.86
C PHE A 111 -6.76 -2.72 -17.20
N THR A 112 -6.50 -3.07 -18.46
CA THR A 112 -6.51 -4.47 -18.92
C THR A 112 -5.49 -5.32 -18.14
N ILE A 113 -4.29 -4.77 -17.89
CA ILE A 113 -3.26 -5.43 -17.09
C ILE A 113 -3.72 -5.60 -15.64
N ASN A 114 -4.34 -4.59 -15.04
CA ASN A 114 -4.87 -4.69 -13.68
C ASN A 114 -5.96 -5.76 -13.58
N VAL A 115 -6.88 -5.83 -14.55
CA VAL A 115 -7.90 -6.87 -14.64
C VAL A 115 -7.26 -8.26 -14.78
N LEU A 116 -6.37 -8.45 -15.74
CA LEU A 116 -5.67 -9.73 -15.95
C LEU A 116 -4.93 -10.17 -14.69
N ARG A 117 -4.21 -9.25 -14.04
CA ARG A 117 -3.52 -9.48 -12.78
C ARG A 117 -4.49 -9.87 -11.67
N GLY A 118 -5.54 -9.07 -11.45
CA GLY A 118 -6.45 -9.26 -10.32
C GLY A 118 -7.28 -10.53 -10.43
N PHE A 119 -7.72 -10.89 -11.64
CA PHE A 119 -8.35 -12.18 -11.92
C PHE A 119 -7.35 -13.34 -11.84
N GLY A 120 -6.12 -13.17 -12.33
CA GLY A 120 -5.06 -14.17 -12.19
C GLY A 120 -4.77 -14.48 -10.72
N VAL A 121 -4.62 -13.45 -9.89
CA VAL A 121 -4.48 -13.57 -8.43
C VAL A 121 -5.70 -14.25 -7.83
N ALA A 122 -6.92 -13.86 -8.21
CA ALA A 122 -8.13 -14.49 -7.71
C ALA A 122 -8.16 -15.99 -8.00
N VAL A 123 -7.86 -16.41 -9.24
CA VAL A 123 -7.79 -17.83 -9.62
C VAL A 123 -6.74 -18.58 -8.80
N ILE A 124 -5.54 -18.01 -8.63
CA ILE A 124 -4.49 -18.62 -7.81
C ILE A 124 -4.95 -18.79 -6.36
N LEU A 125 -5.60 -17.78 -5.78
CA LEU A 125 -6.14 -17.85 -4.42
C LEU A 125 -7.22 -18.92 -4.30
N LEU A 126 -8.13 -19.05 -5.28
CA LEU A 126 -9.16 -20.10 -5.29
C LEU A 126 -8.54 -21.50 -5.32
N ILE A 127 -7.50 -21.72 -6.13
CA ILE A 127 -6.82 -23.02 -6.24
C ILE A 127 -6.08 -23.35 -4.94
N ILE A 128 -5.42 -22.36 -4.31
CA ILE A 128 -4.60 -22.56 -3.11
C ILE A 128 -5.45 -22.62 -1.82
N ALA A 129 -6.65 -22.02 -1.79
CA ALA A 129 -7.46 -21.88 -0.59
C ALA A 129 -7.74 -23.20 0.14
N VAL A 130 -8.06 -24.27 -0.60
CA VAL A 130 -8.38 -25.58 -0.03
C VAL A 130 -7.10 -26.31 0.45
N PRO A 131 -6.06 -26.50 -0.38
CA PRO A 131 -4.80 -27.10 0.09
C PRO A 131 -4.18 -26.37 1.28
N ALA A 132 -4.16 -25.03 1.26
CA ALA A 132 -3.61 -24.23 2.34
C ALA A 132 -4.48 -24.32 3.60
N GLY A 133 -5.80 -24.35 3.48
CA GLY A 133 -6.69 -24.54 4.64
C GLY A 133 -6.49 -25.89 5.34
N HIS A 134 -6.27 -26.95 4.57
CA HIS A 134 -5.87 -28.26 5.11
C HIS A 134 -4.50 -28.19 5.78
N PHE A 135 -3.52 -27.52 5.17
CA PHE A 135 -2.19 -27.36 5.75
C PHE A 135 -2.21 -26.61 7.09
N PHE A 136 -3.02 -25.56 7.20
CA PHE A 136 -3.18 -24.79 8.43
C PHE A 136 -4.20 -25.39 9.42
N ASN A 137 -4.81 -26.55 9.09
CA ASN A 137 -5.87 -27.20 9.87
C ASN A 137 -6.99 -26.23 10.30
N SER A 138 -7.39 -25.30 9.42
CA SER A 138 -8.40 -24.31 9.73
C SER A 138 -9.35 -24.03 8.56
N PRO A 139 -10.65 -24.36 8.69
CA PRO A 139 -11.67 -24.00 7.71
C PRO A 139 -11.79 -22.48 7.50
N HIS A 140 -11.50 -21.69 8.53
CA HIS A 140 -11.56 -20.22 8.47
C HIS A 140 -10.55 -19.67 7.45
N PHE A 141 -9.36 -20.28 7.35
CA PHE A 141 -8.36 -19.88 6.35
C PHE A 141 -8.92 -20.00 4.92
N THR A 142 -9.55 -21.14 4.60
CA THR A 142 -10.14 -21.37 3.28
C THR A 142 -11.22 -20.34 2.96
N GLN A 143 -12.11 -20.06 3.92
CA GLN A 143 -13.21 -19.10 3.73
C GLN A 143 -12.70 -17.67 3.52
N VAL A 144 -11.73 -17.23 4.34
CA VAL A 144 -11.08 -15.91 4.17
C VAL A 144 -10.43 -15.80 2.80
N THR A 145 -9.73 -16.85 2.37
CA THR A 145 -9.01 -16.87 1.09
C THR A 145 -9.97 -16.80 -0.10
N PHE A 146 -11.15 -17.44 -0.03
CA PHE A 146 -12.18 -17.30 -1.06
C PHE A 146 -12.71 -15.88 -1.17
N VAL A 147 -12.99 -15.21 -0.05
CA VAL A 147 -13.43 -13.82 -0.10
C VAL A 147 -12.31 -12.90 -0.58
N ALA A 148 -11.06 -13.16 -0.19
CA ALA A 148 -9.90 -12.44 -0.70
C ALA A 148 -9.73 -12.55 -2.22
N ALA A 149 -10.06 -13.72 -2.80
CA ALA A 149 -10.09 -13.89 -4.25
C ALA A 149 -11.13 -12.95 -4.90
N ALA A 150 -12.34 -12.89 -4.33
CA ALA A 150 -13.38 -11.96 -4.79
C ALA A 150 -12.95 -10.50 -4.64
N VAL A 151 -12.33 -10.14 -3.51
CA VAL A 151 -11.76 -8.81 -3.26
C VAL A 151 -10.75 -8.44 -4.35
N SER A 152 -9.82 -9.34 -4.68
CA SER A 152 -8.82 -9.11 -5.75
C SER A 152 -9.47 -8.91 -7.12
N ALA A 153 -10.48 -9.71 -7.45
CA ALA A 153 -11.20 -9.57 -8.71
C ALA A 153 -11.96 -8.22 -8.79
N ILE A 154 -12.68 -7.83 -7.74
CA ILE A 154 -13.46 -6.58 -7.72
C ILE A 154 -12.55 -5.35 -7.70
N SER A 155 -11.45 -5.37 -6.95
CA SER A 155 -10.49 -4.26 -6.92
C SER A 155 -9.83 -4.04 -8.27
N SER A 156 -9.64 -5.11 -9.05
CA SER A 156 -9.06 -5.03 -10.39
C SER A 156 -9.93 -4.27 -11.41
N LEU A 157 -11.24 -4.19 -11.14
CA LEU A 157 -12.22 -3.48 -11.94
C LEU A 157 -12.28 -1.99 -11.62
N GLN A 158 -11.47 -1.49 -10.67
CA GLN A 158 -11.39 -0.06 -10.36
C GLN A 158 -11.05 0.76 -11.61
N ASN A 159 -11.70 1.91 -11.75
CA ASN A 159 -11.45 2.82 -12.86
C ASN A 159 -10.01 3.36 -12.81
N ILE A 160 -9.18 2.99 -13.77
CA ILE A 160 -7.77 3.43 -13.87
C ILE A 160 -7.62 4.96 -13.98
N GLY A 161 -8.67 5.67 -14.43
CA GLY A 161 -8.62 7.12 -14.57
C GLY A 161 -8.43 7.87 -13.25
N VAL A 162 -8.76 7.27 -12.10
CA VAL A 162 -8.55 7.89 -10.79
C VAL A 162 -7.08 8.25 -10.49
N VAL A 163 -6.14 7.63 -11.24
CA VAL A 163 -4.71 7.95 -11.20
C VAL A 163 -4.45 9.44 -11.55
N ASP A 164 -5.33 10.06 -12.32
CA ASP A 164 -5.24 11.48 -12.68
C ASP A 164 -5.34 12.40 -11.47
N TYR A 165 -6.05 11.99 -10.41
CA TYR A 165 -6.11 12.81 -9.20
C TYR A 165 -4.74 12.94 -8.53
N ARG A 166 -3.92 11.89 -8.53
CA ARG A 166 -2.53 11.98 -8.07
C ARG A 166 -1.68 12.78 -9.05
N ARG A 167 -1.81 12.51 -10.34
CA ARG A 167 -1.00 13.15 -11.41
C ARG A 167 -1.19 14.66 -11.44
N TYR A 168 -2.42 15.15 -11.29
CA TYR A 168 -2.77 16.57 -11.30
C TYR A 168 -2.90 17.19 -9.89
N MET A 169 -2.55 16.45 -8.84
CA MET A 169 -2.61 16.91 -7.44
C MET A 169 -4.02 17.34 -6.96
N ALA A 170 -5.07 16.71 -7.51
CA ALA A 170 -6.46 16.88 -7.07
C ALA A 170 -6.76 16.02 -5.83
N PHE A 171 -6.04 16.29 -4.74
CA PHE A 171 -6.07 15.50 -3.51
C PHE A 171 -7.44 15.44 -2.82
N ASP A 172 -8.31 16.42 -3.07
CA ASP A 172 -9.70 16.46 -2.58
C ASP A 172 -10.55 15.31 -3.16
N LYS A 173 -10.36 14.96 -4.43
CA LYS A 173 -11.07 13.85 -5.06
C LYS A 173 -10.48 12.51 -4.66
N GLU A 174 -9.16 12.44 -4.59
CA GLU A 174 -8.46 11.27 -4.05
C GLU A 174 -8.84 11.01 -2.59
N PHE A 175 -9.09 12.07 -1.81
CA PHE A 175 -9.61 11.95 -0.46
C PHE A 175 -10.92 11.20 -0.43
N LEU A 176 -11.90 11.64 -1.21
CA LEU A 176 -13.24 11.06 -1.21
C LEU A 176 -13.17 9.59 -1.61
N LEU A 177 -12.34 9.27 -2.62
CA LEU A 177 -12.09 7.90 -3.04
C LEU A 177 -11.51 7.03 -1.93
N LYS A 178 -10.65 7.56 -1.05
CA LYS A 178 -10.02 6.75 -0.01
C LYS A 178 -10.79 6.75 1.31
N LEU A 179 -11.35 7.90 1.70
CA LEU A 179 -12.06 8.08 2.96
C LEU A 179 -13.44 7.41 2.96
N LEU A 180 -14.26 7.62 1.93
CA LEU A 180 -15.65 7.13 1.94
C LEU A 180 -15.73 5.61 2.02
N PRO A 181 -14.99 4.82 1.21
CA PRO A 181 -15.02 3.37 1.34
C PRO A 181 -14.53 2.92 2.71
N ARG A 182 -13.51 3.59 3.28
CA ARG A 182 -12.98 3.28 4.60
C ARG A 182 -13.99 3.53 5.71
N LEU A 183 -14.68 4.67 5.69
CA LEU A 183 -15.71 4.99 6.69
C LEU A 183 -16.89 4.03 6.61
N ILE A 184 -17.35 3.71 5.40
CA ILE A 184 -18.43 2.74 5.18
C ILE A 184 -18.00 1.35 5.65
N SER A 185 -16.76 0.94 5.34
CA SER A 185 -16.17 -0.32 5.79
C SER A 185 -16.13 -0.43 7.32
N VAL A 186 -15.59 0.58 8.01
CA VAL A 186 -15.52 0.59 9.49
C VAL A 186 -16.91 0.58 10.11
N SER A 187 -17.84 1.37 9.58
CA SER A 187 -19.22 1.41 10.07
C SER A 187 -19.92 0.06 9.88
N THR A 188 -19.68 -0.59 8.74
CA THR A 188 -20.16 -1.95 8.44
C THR A 188 -19.54 -2.98 9.39
N ALA A 189 -18.23 -2.91 9.61
CA ALA A 189 -17.51 -3.82 10.51
C ALA A 189 -18.06 -3.74 11.93
N ILE A 190 -18.25 -2.52 12.46
CA ILE A 190 -18.77 -2.30 13.81
C ILE A 190 -20.22 -2.80 13.90
N SER A 191 -21.08 -2.43 12.94
CA SER A 191 -22.50 -2.84 12.94
C SER A 191 -22.64 -4.36 12.89
N LEU A 192 -21.89 -5.02 12.01
CA LEU A 192 -21.90 -6.48 11.87
C LEU A 192 -21.24 -7.19 13.04
N ALA A 193 -20.23 -6.58 13.67
CA ALA A 193 -19.59 -7.17 14.85
C ALA A 193 -20.58 -7.28 16.03
N PHE A 194 -21.50 -6.33 16.19
CA PHE A 194 -22.53 -6.41 17.23
C PHE A 194 -23.60 -7.48 16.95
N VAL A 195 -23.93 -7.71 15.67
CA VAL A 195 -24.99 -8.66 15.25
C VAL A 195 -24.46 -10.09 15.14
N LEU A 196 -23.37 -10.28 14.38
CA LEU A 196 -22.81 -11.60 14.07
C LEU A 196 -21.87 -12.12 15.16
N ARG A 197 -21.17 -11.22 15.87
CA ARG A 197 -20.11 -11.55 16.85
C ARG A 197 -19.06 -12.53 16.32
N ASP A 198 -18.75 -12.42 15.03
CA ASP A 198 -17.91 -13.35 14.29
C ASP A 198 -16.93 -12.60 13.36
N TYR A 199 -15.83 -13.25 12.95
CA TYR A 199 -14.81 -12.67 12.07
C TYR A 199 -15.34 -12.32 10.68
N TRP A 200 -16.49 -12.88 10.31
CA TRP A 200 -17.24 -12.51 9.11
C TRP A 200 -17.57 -11.01 9.04
N ALA A 201 -17.73 -10.33 10.18
CA ALA A 201 -17.91 -8.88 10.21
C ALA A 201 -16.74 -8.13 9.55
N LEU A 202 -15.51 -8.60 9.76
CA LEU A 202 -14.31 -8.01 9.15
C LEU A 202 -14.23 -8.29 7.66
N ILE A 203 -14.49 -9.53 7.28
CA ILE A 203 -14.39 -10.00 5.91
C ILE A 203 -15.40 -9.25 5.03
N ILE A 204 -16.65 -9.17 5.49
CA ILE A 204 -17.72 -8.43 4.79
C ILE A 204 -17.36 -6.95 4.70
N ALA A 205 -16.83 -6.35 5.76
CA ALA A 205 -16.40 -4.96 5.73
C ALA A 205 -15.29 -4.68 4.71
N ILE A 206 -14.34 -5.60 4.53
CA ILE A 206 -13.29 -5.48 3.50
C ILE A 206 -13.91 -5.58 2.10
N LEU A 207 -14.80 -6.54 1.89
CA LEU A 207 -15.51 -6.72 0.62
C LEU A 207 -16.32 -5.47 0.27
N VAL A 208 -17.09 -4.94 1.22
CA VAL A 208 -17.85 -3.69 1.08
C VAL A 208 -16.92 -2.52 0.76
N SER A 209 -15.77 -2.41 1.43
CA SER A 209 -14.80 -1.36 1.13
C SER A 209 -14.38 -1.37 -0.33
N VAL A 210 -14.06 -2.55 -0.87
CA VAL A 210 -13.58 -2.67 -2.25
C VAL A 210 -14.70 -2.44 -3.25
N VAL A 211 -15.91 -2.93 -2.98
CA VAL A 211 -17.07 -2.64 -3.83
C VAL A 211 -17.36 -1.14 -3.87
N VAL A 212 -17.35 -0.47 -2.72
CA VAL A 212 -17.60 0.98 -2.65
C VAL A 212 -16.48 1.77 -3.34
N ASP A 213 -15.20 1.40 -3.15
CA ASP A 213 -14.07 2.05 -3.83
C ASP A 213 -14.17 1.90 -5.35
N THR A 214 -14.48 0.70 -5.84
CA THR A 214 -14.69 0.43 -7.27
C THR A 214 -15.87 1.26 -7.79
N LEU A 215 -17.04 1.25 -7.15
CA LEU A 215 -18.20 2.04 -7.59
C LEU A 215 -17.91 3.54 -7.60
N LEU A 216 -17.32 4.04 -6.52
CA LEU A 216 -17.00 5.46 -6.35
C LEU A 216 -15.97 5.92 -7.40
N SER A 217 -15.07 5.04 -7.84
CA SER A 217 -14.13 5.33 -8.94
C SER A 217 -14.84 5.63 -10.27
N TYR A 218 -15.97 4.98 -10.57
CA TYR A 218 -16.76 5.24 -11.77
C TYR A 218 -17.70 6.44 -11.62
N VAL A 219 -18.12 6.75 -10.39
CA VAL A 219 -18.96 7.93 -10.08
C VAL A 219 -18.13 9.22 -10.12
N LEU A 220 -16.96 9.22 -9.49
CA LEU A 220 -16.10 10.41 -9.40
C LEU A 220 -15.29 10.62 -10.68
N HIS A 221 -14.82 9.54 -11.31
CA HIS A 221 -14.04 9.63 -12.53
C HIS A 221 -14.87 9.28 -13.77
N PRO A 222 -14.98 10.19 -14.74
CA PRO A 222 -15.84 10.05 -15.92
C PRO A 222 -15.28 9.08 -16.97
N TYR A 223 -13.98 8.78 -16.94
CA TYR A 223 -13.35 7.83 -17.85
C TYR A 223 -14.04 6.45 -17.79
N ARG A 224 -14.15 5.80 -18.95
CA ARG A 224 -14.70 4.45 -19.09
C ARG A 224 -13.65 3.57 -19.76
N PRO A 225 -13.00 2.67 -19.02
CA PRO A 225 -11.95 1.82 -19.56
C PRO A 225 -12.49 0.86 -20.63
N GLY A 226 -11.71 0.68 -21.68
CA GLY A 226 -11.86 -0.40 -22.66
C GLY A 226 -10.73 -1.42 -22.51
N LEU A 227 -10.92 -2.62 -23.05
CA LEU A 227 -9.91 -3.67 -23.06
C LEU A 227 -8.98 -3.48 -24.26
N THR A 228 -7.70 -3.26 -24.02
CA THR A 228 -6.66 -3.22 -25.07
C THR A 228 -5.30 -3.52 -24.45
N LEU A 229 -4.36 -4.01 -25.26
CA LEU A 229 -2.95 -4.16 -24.88
C LEU A 229 -2.00 -3.38 -25.80
N ALA A 230 -2.55 -2.50 -26.65
CA ALA A 230 -1.77 -1.75 -27.64
C ALA A 230 -0.68 -0.84 -27.01
N GLY A 231 -0.92 -0.33 -25.79
CA GLY A 231 0.02 0.52 -25.06
C GLY A 231 1.08 -0.24 -24.26
N TRP A 232 1.08 -1.58 -24.25
CA TRP A 232 1.99 -2.39 -23.41
C TRP A 232 3.48 -2.06 -23.63
N PRO A 233 4.01 -1.91 -24.86
CA PRO A 233 5.44 -1.63 -25.05
C PRO A 233 5.92 -0.36 -24.33
N ARG A 234 5.05 0.65 -24.20
CA ARG A 234 5.35 1.91 -23.49
C ARG A 234 5.40 1.75 -21.98
N MET A 235 4.72 0.74 -21.41
CA MET A 235 4.68 0.45 -19.97
C MET A 235 5.61 -0.67 -19.56
N ALA A 236 5.95 -1.57 -20.49
CA ALA A 236 6.62 -2.84 -20.21
C ALA A 236 7.96 -2.64 -19.50
N SER A 237 8.82 -1.74 -19.98
CA SER A 237 10.15 -1.51 -19.38
C SER A 237 10.08 -1.11 -17.91
N TYR A 238 9.15 -0.22 -17.54
CA TYR A 238 8.99 0.19 -16.14
C TYR A 238 8.31 -0.90 -15.30
N SER A 239 7.27 -1.53 -15.86
CA SER A 239 6.47 -2.53 -15.15
C SER A 239 7.29 -3.80 -14.86
N THR A 240 8.10 -4.26 -15.82
CA THR A 240 8.98 -5.41 -15.64
C THR A 240 10.08 -5.13 -14.61
N LEU A 241 10.69 -3.94 -14.65
CA LEU A 241 11.74 -3.57 -13.69
C LEU A 241 11.19 -3.48 -12.26
N LEU A 242 9.98 -2.92 -12.08
CA LEU A 242 9.32 -2.89 -10.78
C LEU A 242 8.95 -4.30 -10.31
N TRP A 243 8.39 -5.12 -11.18
CA TRP A 243 8.02 -6.49 -10.85
C TRP A 243 9.25 -7.33 -10.45
N LEU A 244 10.35 -7.19 -11.20
CA LEU A 244 11.63 -7.83 -10.87
C LEU A 244 12.18 -7.33 -9.53
N SER A 245 12.00 -6.04 -9.23
CA SER A 245 12.36 -5.48 -7.92
C SER A 245 11.52 -6.06 -6.78
N ASN A 246 10.22 -6.28 -7.00
CA ASN A 246 9.33 -6.93 -6.02
C ASN A 246 9.73 -8.38 -5.78
N ILE A 247 10.04 -9.13 -6.85
CA ILE A 247 10.56 -10.51 -6.75
C ILE A 247 11.89 -10.54 -6.02
N ALA A 248 12.84 -9.67 -6.38
CA ALA A 248 14.14 -9.59 -5.72
C ALA A 248 14.00 -9.25 -4.23
N GLY A 249 13.07 -8.34 -3.89
CA GLY A 249 12.75 -7.99 -2.50
C GLY A 249 12.21 -9.19 -1.72
N LEU A 250 11.32 -9.98 -2.34
CA LEU A 250 10.74 -11.17 -1.71
C LEU A 250 11.72 -12.33 -1.60
N LEU A 251 12.52 -12.59 -2.64
CA LEU A 251 13.60 -13.57 -2.58
C LEU A 251 14.67 -13.17 -1.56
N GLY A 252 14.98 -11.88 -1.45
CA GLY A 252 15.84 -11.35 -0.38
C GLY A 252 15.26 -11.63 1.00
N GLY A 253 13.97 -11.33 1.20
CA GLY A 253 13.27 -11.60 2.46
C GLY A 253 13.21 -13.10 2.80
N LEU A 254 12.84 -13.94 1.83
CA LEU A 254 12.78 -15.39 1.99
C LEU A 254 14.18 -16.01 2.18
N GLY A 255 15.21 -15.47 1.53
CA GLY A 255 16.60 -15.93 1.67
C GLY A 255 17.15 -15.67 3.07
N THR A 256 16.91 -14.48 3.62
CA THR A 256 17.25 -14.17 5.02
C THR A 256 16.46 -15.04 5.98
N LYS A 257 15.15 -15.19 5.77
CA LYS A 257 14.28 -16.03 6.62
C LYS A 257 14.64 -17.52 6.54
N SER A 258 14.92 -18.06 5.36
CA SER A 258 15.31 -19.46 5.17
C SER A 258 16.67 -19.75 5.79
N THR A 259 17.61 -18.81 5.75
CA THR A 259 18.93 -18.97 6.39
C THR A 259 18.76 -19.01 7.91
N ILE A 260 17.97 -18.09 8.49
CA ILE A 260 17.67 -18.07 9.92
C ILE A 260 16.88 -19.33 10.34
N THR A 261 15.92 -19.79 9.53
CA THR A 261 15.13 -21.00 9.81
C THR A 261 15.96 -22.29 9.72
N LYS A 262 16.97 -22.34 8.86
CA LYS A 262 17.91 -23.48 8.82
C LYS A 262 18.89 -23.45 10.01
N MET A 263 19.18 -22.27 10.54
CA MET A 263 20.09 -22.08 11.67
C MET A 263 19.36 -22.10 13.03
N THR A 264 18.03 -22.04 13.09
CA THR A 264 17.27 -21.90 14.35
C THR A 264 15.90 -22.58 14.29
N ASN A 265 15.35 -22.98 15.45
CA ASN A 265 14.02 -23.61 15.57
C ASN A 265 12.88 -22.67 15.12
N VAL A 266 11.74 -23.21 14.67
CA VAL A 266 10.54 -22.50 14.17
C VAL A 266 10.04 -21.43 15.16
N GLY A 267 10.16 -21.67 16.47
CA GLY A 267 9.81 -20.68 17.50
C GLY A 267 10.69 -19.42 17.47
N ALA A 268 11.96 -19.53 17.07
CA ALA A 268 12.86 -18.38 16.98
C ALA A 268 12.60 -17.52 15.74
N LEU A 269 12.06 -18.10 14.67
CA LEU A 269 11.60 -17.33 13.51
C LEU A 269 10.45 -16.39 13.89
N GLY A 270 9.50 -16.87 14.70
CA GLY A 270 8.41 -16.03 15.21
C GLY A 270 8.92 -14.84 16.04
N LEU A 271 9.90 -15.09 16.92
CA LEU A 271 10.55 -14.02 17.69
C LEU A 271 11.30 -13.02 16.78
N PHE A 272 11.97 -13.51 15.75
CA PHE A 272 12.65 -12.68 14.75
C PHE A 272 11.66 -11.82 13.95
N GLU A 273 10.55 -12.38 13.48
CA GLU A 273 9.54 -11.61 12.72
C GLU A 273 8.96 -10.48 13.57
N VAL A 274 8.61 -10.75 14.83
CA VAL A 274 8.11 -9.71 15.75
C VAL A 274 9.18 -8.63 15.98
N ALA A 275 10.41 -9.02 16.26
CA ALA A 275 11.51 -8.06 16.42
C ALA A 275 11.75 -7.23 15.15
N HIS A 276 11.67 -7.86 13.98
CA HIS A 276 11.89 -7.22 12.69
C HIS A 276 10.77 -6.26 12.32
N GLU A 277 9.51 -6.65 12.51
CA GLU A 277 8.34 -5.81 12.24
C GLU A 277 8.38 -4.54 13.09
N VAL A 278 8.63 -4.69 14.40
CA VAL A 278 8.75 -3.55 15.33
C VAL A 278 9.94 -2.66 14.97
N ALA A 279 11.10 -3.25 14.62
CA ALA A 279 12.29 -2.49 14.21
C ALA A 279 12.08 -1.69 12.92
N GLN A 280 11.18 -2.12 12.03
CA GLN A 280 10.91 -1.44 10.76
C GLN A 280 9.85 -0.33 10.86
N LEU A 281 9.10 -0.22 11.97
CA LEU A 281 8.06 0.81 12.11
C LEU A 281 8.59 2.24 11.92
N PRO A 282 9.72 2.67 12.56
CA PRO A 282 10.25 4.01 12.36
C PRO A 282 10.66 4.26 10.91
N SER A 283 11.28 3.26 10.29
CA SER A 283 11.75 3.29 8.90
C SER A 283 10.59 3.45 7.91
N SER A 284 9.55 2.64 8.04
CA SER A 284 8.42 2.64 7.11
C SER A 284 7.53 3.88 7.21
N GLU A 285 7.34 4.40 8.43
CA GLU A 285 6.43 5.53 8.66
C GLU A 285 7.09 6.89 8.51
N LEU A 286 8.37 7.03 8.86
CA LEU A 286 9.06 8.33 8.79
C LEU A 286 9.92 8.44 7.55
N VAL A 287 10.67 7.39 7.19
CA VAL A 287 11.62 7.49 6.07
C VAL A 287 10.89 7.51 4.74
N GLY A 288 9.84 6.71 4.56
CA GLY A 288 9.06 6.69 3.31
C GLY A 288 8.58 8.09 2.86
N PRO A 289 7.91 8.88 3.72
CA PRO A 289 7.56 10.27 3.42
C PRO A 289 8.76 11.18 3.20
N LEU A 290 9.81 11.09 4.03
CA LEU A 290 11.02 11.91 3.92
C LEU A 290 11.75 11.66 2.59
N THR A 291 11.91 10.41 2.18
CA THR A 291 12.51 10.01 0.90
C THR A 291 11.75 10.64 -0.26
N ARG A 292 10.41 10.58 -0.26
CA ARG A 292 9.59 11.20 -1.31
C ARG A 292 9.77 12.72 -1.37
N ALA A 293 9.76 13.41 -0.23
CA ALA A 293 9.95 14.85 -0.16
C ALA A 293 11.35 15.28 -0.62
N MET A 294 12.37 14.47 -0.32
CA MET A 294 13.73 14.75 -0.74
C MET A 294 13.99 14.45 -2.22
N PHE A 295 13.39 13.38 -2.78
CA PHE A 295 13.48 13.11 -4.21
C PHE A 295 12.92 14.25 -5.07
N SER A 296 11.85 14.93 -4.62
CA SER A 296 11.36 16.14 -5.31
C SER A 296 12.40 17.25 -5.35
N GLY A 297 13.14 17.49 -4.26
CA GLY A 297 14.20 18.51 -4.24
C GLY A 297 15.40 18.15 -5.14
N LEU A 298 15.75 16.86 -5.23
CA LEU A 298 16.86 16.40 -6.09
C LEU A 298 16.52 16.55 -7.59
N SER A 299 15.25 16.36 -7.96
CA SER A 299 14.79 16.52 -9.34
C SER A 299 14.85 17.96 -9.85
N GLU A 300 14.74 18.94 -8.95
CA GLU A 300 14.79 20.38 -9.25
C GLU A 300 16.23 20.89 -9.45
N VAL A 301 17.22 20.23 -8.83
CA VAL A 301 18.65 20.60 -8.85
C VAL A 301 19.45 19.84 -9.92
N ARG A 302 18.84 18.89 -10.63
CA ARG A 302 19.48 18.07 -11.68
C ARG A 302 20.09 18.89 -12.84
N THR A 303 19.72 20.16 -12.97
CA THR A 303 20.27 21.13 -13.94
C THR A 303 21.59 21.77 -13.49
N GLN A 304 22.05 21.57 -12.25
CA GLN A 304 23.28 22.16 -11.70
C GLN A 304 24.17 21.06 -11.11
N ALA A 305 25.12 20.55 -11.90
CA ALA A 305 25.94 19.37 -11.61
C ALA A 305 26.66 19.42 -10.24
N ASP A 306 27.11 20.59 -9.78
CA ASP A 306 27.88 20.73 -8.54
C ASP A 306 27.04 20.76 -7.25
N ARG A 307 25.72 21.03 -7.34
CA ARG A 307 24.84 21.13 -6.16
C ARG A 307 24.12 19.82 -5.83
N GLY A 308 24.14 18.84 -6.72
CA GLY A 308 23.48 17.55 -6.51
C GLY A 308 24.09 16.75 -5.37
N ALA A 309 25.43 16.62 -5.34
CA ALA A 309 26.13 15.81 -4.33
C ALA A 309 25.98 16.38 -2.91
N SER A 310 26.11 17.69 -2.74
CA SER A 310 25.95 18.35 -1.44
C SER A 310 24.52 18.25 -0.92
N LEU A 311 23.52 18.35 -1.80
CA LEU A 311 22.12 18.15 -1.44
C LEU A 311 21.88 16.71 -0.99
N LEU A 312 22.43 15.72 -1.70
CA LEU A 312 22.30 14.29 -1.40
C LEU A 312 22.98 13.92 -0.08
N ILE A 313 24.16 14.48 0.21
CA ILE A 313 24.81 14.34 1.51
C ILE A 313 23.94 14.96 2.61
N LYS A 314 23.46 16.20 2.43
CA LYS A 314 22.61 16.88 3.43
C LYS A 314 21.32 16.13 3.71
N MET A 315 20.74 15.54 2.66
CA MET A 315 19.59 14.64 2.69
C MET A 315 19.86 13.39 3.54
N MET A 316 20.96 12.67 3.26
CA MET A 316 21.38 11.51 4.04
C MET A 316 21.71 11.86 5.50
N THR A 317 22.36 13.00 5.74
CA THR A 317 22.66 13.49 7.09
C THR A 317 21.38 13.76 7.86
N THR A 318 20.40 14.44 7.25
CA THR A 318 19.11 14.76 7.89
C THR A 318 18.33 13.48 8.23
N MET A 319 18.32 12.50 7.33
CA MET A 319 17.71 11.19 7.59
C MET A 319 18.39 10.47 8.76
N ASN A 320 19.72 10.40 8.76
CA ASN A 320 20.46 9.75 9.84
C ASN A 320 20.24 10.43 11.19
N LEU A 321 20.13 11.76 11.22
CA LEU A 321 19.91 12.54 12.43
C LEU A 321 18.54 12.27 13.07
N VAL A 322 17.56 11.85 12.28
CA VAL A 322 16.22 11.45 12.76
C VAL A 322 16.15 9.95 13.09
N VAL A 323 16.68 9.10 12.21
CA VAL A 323 16.55 7.64 12.35
C VAL A 323 17.43 7.07 13.47
N MET A 324 18.64 7.61 13.68
CA MET A 324 19.53 7.15 14.76
C MET A 324 18.91 7.25 16.15
N PRO A 325 18.47 8.44 16.62
CA PRO A 325 17.90 8.55 17.97
C PRO A 325 16.64 7.71 18.13
N LEU A 326 15.87 7.50 17.06
CA LEU A 326 14.70 6.61 17.09
C LEU A 326 15.09 5.14 17.20
N GLY A 327 16.09 4.67 16.45
CA GLY A 327 16.59 3.31 16.56
C GLY A 327 17.21 3.02 17.93
N VAL A 328 17.99 3.97 18.46
CA VAL A 328 18.55 3.89 19.82
C VAL A 328 17.43 3.91 20.87
N GLY A 329 16.47 4.83 20.76
CA GLY A 329 15.33 4.91 21.67
C GLY A 329 14.49 3.62 21.66
N LEU A 330 14.22 3.05 20.49
CA LEU A 330 13.50 1.80 20.36
C LEU A 330 14.29 0.62 20.94
N SER A 331 15.61 0.61 20.79
CA SER A 331 16.50 -0.40 21.40
C SER A 331 16.47 -0.31 22.94
N LEU A 332 16.55 0.90 23.50
CA LEU A 332 16.50 1.13 24.95
C LEU A 332 15.15 0.75 25.57
N VAL A 333 14.05 0.94 24.82
CA VAL A 333 12.68 0.66 25.28
C VAL A 333 12.18 -0.70 24.76
N ALA A 334 13.05 -1.53 24.16
CA ALA A 334 12.66 -2.77 23.51
C ALA A 334 11.90 -3.75 24.43
N GLU A 335 12.37 -3.91 25.67
CA GLU A 335 11.73 -4.78 26.65
C GLU A 335 10.32 -4.33 27.05
N PRO A 336 10.11 -3.09 27.58
CA PRO A 336 8.77 -2.62 27.90
C PRO A 336 7.88 -2.52 26.66
N ALA A 337 8.43 -2.18 25.48
CA ALA A 337 7.66 -2.14 24.24
C ALA A 337 7.11 -3.52 23.85
N ILE A 338 7.96 -4.56 23.83
CA ILE A 338 7.53 -5.92 23.50
C ILE A 338 6.62 -6.49 24.58
N ARG A 339 6.93 -6.26 25.86
CA ARG A 339 6.11 -6.73 26.98
C ARG A 339 4.71 -6.12 26.95
N LEU A 340 4.60 -4.82 26.66
CA LEU A 340 3.32 -4.12 26.56
C LEU A 340 2.54 -4.54 25.31
N ALA A 341 3.21 -4.66 24.17
CA ALA A 341 2.56 -4.90 22.88
C ALA A 341 2.19 -6.37 22.64
N PHE A 342 3.07 -7.31 23.03
CA PHE A 342 2.94 -8.73 22.72
C PHE A 342 2.83 -9.62 23.96
N GLY A 343 3.25 -9.14 25.14
CA GLY A 343 3.18 -9.88 26.41
C GLY A 343 4.46 -10.66 26.74
N GLU A 344 4.48 -11.30 27.92
CA GLU A 344 5.69 -11.95 28.47
C GLU A 344 6.23 -13.11 27.62
N LYS A 345 5.36 -13.78 26.87
CA LYS A 345 5.74 -14.91 25.99
C LYS A 345 6.67 -14.50 24.84
N TRP A 346 6.74 -13.20 24.52
CA TRP A 346 7.53 -12.66 23.41
C TRP A 346 8.81 -11.99 23.87
N LEU A 347 9.15 -12.05 25.16
CA LEU A 347 10.37 -11.43 25.70
C LEU A 347 11.65 -11.98 25.03
N GLY A 348 11.61 -13.20 24.47
CA GLY A 348 12.71 -13.74 23.67
C GLY A 348 13.04 -12.94 22.40
N ALA A 349 12.13 -12.06 21.93
CA ALA A 349 12.35 -11.18 20.79
C ALA A 349 13.08 -9.88 21.17
N VAL A 350 13.20 -9.56 22.47
CA VAL A 350 13.82 -8.31 22.95
C VAL A 350 15.27 -8.15 22.49
N PRO A 351 16.16 -9.15 22.65
CA PRO A 351 17.56 -9.01 22.20
C PRO A 351 17.65 -8.82 20.68
N LEU A 352 16.78 -9.50 19.92
CA LEU A 352 16.70 -9.36 18.47
C LEU A 352 16.26 -7.96 18.07
N LEU A 353 15.24 -7.39 18.74
CA LEU A 353 14.76 -6.04 18.49
C LEU A 353 15.85 -5.01 18.80
N GLN A 354 16.59 -5.18 19.90
CA GLN A 354 17.68 -4.29 20.26
C GLN A 354 18.76 -4.22 19.18
N VAL A 355 19.16 -5.39 18.65
CA VAL A 355 20.18 -5.49 17.59
C VAL A 355 19.63 -4.95 16.26
N LEU A 356 18.41 -5.32 15.88
CA LEU A 356 17.80 -4.88 14.62
C LEU A 356 17.49 -3.38 14.60
N ALA A 357 17.05 -2.80 15.71
CA ALA A 357 16.78 -1.37 15.83
C ALA A 357 18.07 -0.53 15.71
N LEU A 358 19.20 -1.03 16.22
CA LEU A 358 20.51 -0.42 16.02
C LEU A 358 21.02 -0.66 14.59
N GLY A 359 20.79 -1.85 14.05
CA GLY A 359 21.18 -2.28 12.71
C GLY A 359 20.41 -1.61 11.57
N ALA A 360 19.21 -1.06 11.83
CA ALA A 360 18.42 -0.31 10.86
C ALA A 360 19.23 0.79 10.15
N ARG A 361 20.27 1.33 10.80
CA ARG A 361 21.29 2.23 10.23
C ARG A 361 21.87 1.75 8.89
N SER A 362 22.19 0.47 8.74
CA SER A 362 22.94 -0.04 7.58
C SER A 362 22.10 -0.12 6.30
N GLN A 363 20.78 -0.32 6.44
CA GLN A 363 19.86 -0.36 5.30
C GLN A 363 19.73 1.00 4.58
N PHE A 364 20.03 2.11 5.27
CA PHE A 364 19.95 3.47 4.72
C PHE A 364 21.24 3.95 4.03
N SER A 365 22.36 3.27 4.27
CA SER A 365 23.64 3.63 3.64
C SER A 365 23.83 2.96 2.27
N VAL A 366 23.06 1.92 1.96
CA VAL A 366 23.26 1.04 0.78
C VAL A 366 22.14 1.19 -0.26
N ARG A 367 21.00 1.79 0.11
CA ARG A 367 19.94 2.20 -0.82
C ARG A 367 20.02 3.69 -1.08
#